data_AF-A0A3G9DPY0-F1
#
_entry.id   AF-A0A3G9DPY0-F1
#
_cell.length_a   1.000
_cell.length_b   1.000
_cell.length_c   1.000
_cell.angle_alpha   90.00
_cell.angle_beta   90.00
_cell.angle_gamma   90.00
#
_symmetry.space_group_name_H-M   'P 1'
#
loop_
_entity.id
_entity.type
_entity.pdbx_description
1 polymer ?
#
loop_
_entity_poly.entity_id
_entity_poly.type
_entity_poly.pdbx_seq_one_letter_code
_entity_poly.pdbx_strand_id
1 'polypeptide(L)' 'MKSIEVEIEKIRKEMITADKAAEILMVSRNCLYRWAKKGVLTPIKVGGKVLYRFEDVKNFITGNL' A
#
# COMPACT_ATOMS: atom_id res chain seq x y z
N MET A 1 16.29 -1.40 21.90
CA MET A 1 15.21 -0.39 21.80
C MET A 1 15.38 0.52 20.59
N LYS A 2 16.51 1.24 20.45
CA LYS A 2 16.82 2.12 19.31
C LYS A 2 16.64 1.49 17.91
N SER A 3 16.90 0.20 17.77
CA SER A 3 16.76 -0.52 16.49
C SER A 3 15.32 -0.64 15.98
N ILE A 4 14.35 -0.80 16.89
CA ILE A 4 12.94 -1.03 16.50
C ILE A 4 12.30 0.28 16.01
N GLU A 5 12.58 1.40 16.65
CA GLU A 5 12.07 2.72 16.24
C GLU A 5 12.57 3.11 14.84
N VAL A 6 13.84 2.83 14.54
CA VAL A 6 14.43 3.07 13.22
C VAL A 6 13.71 2.24 12.15
N GLU A 7 13.40 0.98 12.46
CA GLU A 7 12.70 0.08 11.54
C GLU A 7 11.23 0.47 11.33
N ILE A 8 10.53 0.89 12.39
CA ILE A 8 9.16 1.42 12.29
C ILE A 8 9.13 2.67 11.41
N GLU A 9 10.09 3.58 11.59
CA GLU A 9 10.16 4.80 10.78
C GLU A 9 10.43 4.50 9.30
N LYS A 10 11.30 3.52 9.02
CA LYS A 10 11.53 3.04 7.65
C LYS A 10 10.24 2.50 7.03
N ILE A 11 9.54 1.61 7.74
CA ILE A 11 8.26 1.03 7.28
C ILE A 11 7.24 2.14 7.03
N ARG A 12 7.12 3.11 7.93
CA ARG A 12 6.18 4.23 7.80
C ARG A 12 6.42 5.07 6.53
N LYS A 13 7.68 5.26 6.14
CA LYS A 13 8.04 5.96 4.90
C LYS A 13 7.70 5.17 3.64
N GLU A 14 7.71 3.84 3.74
CA GLU A 14 7.41 2.94 2.62
C GLU A 14 5.91 2.66 2.47
N MET A 15 5.09 3.00 3.47
CA MET A 15 3.63 2.86 3.42
C MET A 15 2.97 4.10 2.81
N ILE A 16 2.01 3.86 1.92
CA ILE A 16 1.16 4.89 1.33
C ILE A 16 -0.32 4.62 1.63
N THR A 17 -1.14 5.67 1.63
CA THR A 17 -2.58 5.53 1.84
C THR A 17 -3.26 4.96 0.59
N ALA A 18 -4.46 4.39 0.78
CA ALA A 18 -5.30 3.97 -0.34
C ALA A 18 -5.58 5.09 -1.34
N ASP A 19 -5.73 6.34 -0.89
CA ASP A 19 -5.97 7.48 -1.77
C ASP A 19 -4.73 7.78 -2.62
N LYS A 20 -3.52 7.73 -2.04
CA LYS A 20 -2.28 7.92 -2.79
C LYS A 20 -2.01 6.78 -3.76
N ALA A 21 -2.28 5.53 -3.35
CA ALA A 21 -2.19 4.38 -4.23
C ALA A 21 -3.15 4.49 -5.43
N ALA A 22 -4.38 4.98 -5.20
CA ALA A 22 -5.38 5.18 -6.24
C ALA A 22 -4.93 6.26 -7.25
N GLU A 23 -4.35 7.36 -6.75
CA GLU A 23 -3.76 8.41 -7.57
C GLU A 23 -2.61 7.89 -8.45
N ILE A 24 -1.67 7.14 -7.87
CA ILE A 24 -0.51 6.57 -8.57
C ILE A 24 -0.95 5.58 -9.67
N LEU A 25 -1.94 4.75 -9.38
CA LEU A 25 -2.45 3.74 -10.31
C LEU A 25 -3.51 4.31 -11.28
N MET A 26 -3.85 5.60 -11.15
CA MET A 26 -4.89 6.26 -11.94
C MET A 26 -6.25 5.52 -11.92
N VAL A 27 -6.61 4.95 -10.76
CA VAL A 27 -7.87 4.22 -10.57
C VAL A 27 -8.71 4.82 -9.44
N SER A 28 -9.98 4.44 -9.37
CA SER A 28 -10.80 4.78 -8.22
C SER A 28 -10.43 3.94 -6.98
N ARG A 29 -10.71 4.48 -5.78
CA ARG A 29 -10.58 3.73 -4.52
C ARG A 29 -11.43 2.45 -4.50
N ASN A 30 -12.56 2.44 -5.20
CA ASN A 30 -13.38 1.25 -5.36
C ASN A 30 -12.70 0.14 -6.18
N CYS A 31 -11.84 0.49 -7.15
CA CYS A 31 -11.03 -0.49 -7.86
C CYS A 31 -10.06 -1.17 -6.89
N LEU A 32 -9.36 -0.39 -6.06
CA LEU A 32 -8.46 -0.95 -5.03
C LEU A 32 -9.20 -1.88 -4.06
N TYR A 33 -10.42 -1.51 -3.64
CA TYR A 33 -11.25 -2.39 -2.80
C TYR A 33 -11.59 -3.73 -3.48
N ARG A 34 -11.91 -3.70 -4.78
CA ARG A 34 -12.17 -4.92 -5.55
C ARG A 34 -10.90 -5.76 -5.71
N TRP A 35 -9.75 -5.13 -5.96
CA TRP A 35 -8.46 -5.83 -6.05
C TRP A 35 -8.04 -6.46 -4.73
N ALA A 36 -8.25 -5.76 -3.62
CA ALA A 36 -8.04 -6.32 -2.28
C ALA A 36 -8.90 -7.56 -2.04
N LYS A 37 -10.18 -7.55 -2.47
CA LYS A 37 -11.05 -8.75 -2.39
C LYS A 37 -10.58 -9.90 -3.29
N LYS A 38 -9.98 -9.58 -4.44
CA LYS A 38 -9.47 -10.57 -5.40
C LYS A 38 -8.06 -11.05 -5.08
N GLY A 39 -7.38 -10.48 -4.09
CA GLY A 39 -5.97 -10.78 -3.78
C GLY A 39 -4.97 -10.22 -4.80
N VAL A 40 -5.39 -9.27 -5.65
CA VAL A 40 -4.58 -8.69 -6.72
C VAL A 40 -3.59 -7.64 -6.20
N LEU A 41 -3.99 -6.90 -5.16
CA LEU A 41 -3.14 -5.98 -4.43
C LEU A 41 -3.51 -6.07 -2.95
N THR A 42 -2.55 -6.40 -2.09
CA THR A 42 -2.82 -6.72 -0.69
C THR A 42 -2.71 -5.48 0.20
N PRO A 43 -3.82 -4.97 0.78
CA PRO A 43 -3.76 -3.86 1.70
C PRO A 43 -3.33 -4.27 3.11
N ILE A 44 -2.74 -3.33 3.84
CA ILE A 44 -2.48 -3.42 5.27
C ILE A 44 -3.49 -2.54 6.00
N LYS A 45 -4.27 -3.13 6.91
CA LYS A 45 -5.30 -2.42 7.69
C LYS A 45 -4.78 -2.08 9.08
N VAL A 46 -4.74 -0.80 9.40
CA VAL A 46 -4.27 -0.30 10.71
C VAL A 46 -5.26 0.73 11.25
N GLY A 47 -5.96 0.41 12.35
CA GLY A 47 -6.85 1.35 13.02
C GLY A 47 -7.91 1.98 12.10
N GLY A 48 -8.50 1.22 11.19
CA GLY A 48 -9.48 1.70 10.21
C GLY A 48 -8.88 2.36 8.96
N LYS A 49 -7.57 2.61 8.92
CA LYS A 49 -6.87 3.06 7.71
C LYS A 49 -6.48 1.87 6.84
N VAL A 50 -6.56 2.07 5.53
CA VAL A 50 -6.10 1.13 4.51
C VAL A 50 -4.83 1.69 3.90
N LEU A 51 -3.73 0.97 4.08
CA LEU A 51 -2.40 1.31 3.58
C LEU A 51 -1.95 0.27 2.56
N TYR A 52 -1.02 0.67 1.71
CA TYR A 52 -0.33 -0.19 0.75
C TYR A 52 1.16 0.04 0.90
N ARG A 53 1.96 -1.00 0.64
CA ARG A 53 3.39 -0.80 0.44
C ARG A 53 3.58 -0.08 -0.89
N PHE A 54 4.42 0.94 -0.92
CA PHE A 54 4.74 1.65 -2.14
C PHE A 54 5.33 0.71 -3.19
N GLU A 55 6.16 -0.25 -2.76
CA GLU A 55 6.76 -1.25 -3.64
C GLU A 55 5.72 -2.13 -4.35
N ASP A 56 4.71 -2.64 -3.63
CA ASP A 56 3.64 -3.44 -4.23
C ASP A 56 2.89 -2.64 -5.32
N VAL A 57 2.60 -1.36 -5.02
CA VAL A 57 1.92 -0.45 -5.95
C VAL A 57 2.80 -0.12 -7.16
N LYS A 58 4.10 0.05 -6.96
CA LYS A 58 5.08 0.27 -8.03
C LYS A 58 5.20 -0.97 -8.92
N ASN A 59 5.32 -2.15 -8.32
CA ASN A 59 5.45 -3.44 -9.03
C ASN A 59 4.19 -3.75 -9.85
N PHE A 60 3.03 -3.29 -9.38
CA PHE A 60 1.76 -3.36 -10.10
C PHE A 60 1.82 -2.66 -11.48
N ILE A 61 2.50 -1.50 -11.55
CA ILE A 61 2.65 -0.74 -12.80
C ILE A 61 3.67 -1.41 -13.72
N THR A 62 4.77 -1.92 -13.15
CA THR A 62 5.86 -2.50 -13.94
C THR A 62 5.60 -3.94 -14.39
N GLY A 63 4.53 -4.58 -13.91
CA GLY A 63 4.18 -5.97 -14.25
C GLY A 63 5.02 -7.03 -13.53
N ASN A 64 5.69 -6.68 -12.42
CA ASN A 64 6.57 -7.57 -11.65
C ASN A 64 5.87 -8.13 -10.39
N LEU A 65 4.60 -8.50 -10.50
CA LEU A 65 3.80 -9.04 -9.39
C LEU A 65 4.15 -10.49 -9.06
#